data_AF-A0A535HQA5-F1
#
_entry.id   AF-A0A535HQA5-F1
#
_cell.length_a   1.000
_cell.length_b   1.000
_cell.length_c   1.000
_cell.angle_alpha   90.00
_cell.angle_beta   90.00
_cell.angle_gamma   90.00
#
_symmetry.space_group_name_H-M   'P 1'
#
loop_
_entity.id
_entity.type
_entity.pdbx_description
1 polymer ?
#
loop_
_entity_poly.entity_id
_entity_poly.type
_entity_poly.pdbx_seq_one_letter_code
_entity_poly.pdbx_strand_id
1 'polypeptide(L)'
;MIVCEPDDGTAHWVRERLAARGLVAMLLTTEELCIGSAWEHALGHGRADFQLVIGDGRLLRAQDVAWVLNRLMRIPEGYLDTAEPADVSYVEQEWRALLCSALRCLQLAGVHVVEPPDPYALPGRWRSPLEWELLAARAGLPVRALVLTDEPGARRTPGWALIVGERVLTDGQLPEELTAPCRRLAGLAGLATLQIVFTFEEGNLPTFCGVLPFANLRLAGERSIDALVALLSS
;
A
#
# COMPACT_ATOMS: atom_id res chain seq x y z
N MET A 1 -7.54 11.10 3.38
CA MET A 1 -7.60 10.19 4.55
C MET A 1 -6.52 9.14 4.41
N ILE A 2 -5.92 8.67 5.51
CA ILE A 2 -4.93 7.58 5.52
C ILE A 2 -5.50 6.48 6.41
N VAL A 3 -5.56 5.25 5.91
CA VAL A 3 -5.98 4.07 6.68
C VAL A 3 -4.79 3.11 6.83
N CYS A 4 -4.48 2.67 8.05
CA CYS A 4 -3.28 1.88 8.35
C CYS A 4 -3.39 1.08 9.66
N GLU A 5 -2.38 0.29 9.99
CA GLU A 5 -2.19 -0.27 11.35
C GLU A 5 -1.68 0.81 12.33
N PRO A 6 -1.84 0.63 13.67
CA PRO A 6 -1.39 1.60 14.66
C PRO A 6 0.12 1.85 14.65
N ASP A 7 0.88 0.79 14.36
CA ASP A 7 2.34 0.78 14.37
C ASP A 7 2.95 1.18 13.03
N ASP A 8 2.13 1.57 12.04
CA ASP A 8 2.63 2.07 10.75
C ASP A 8 3.26 3.47 10.90
N GLY A 9 4.53 3.49 11.31
CA GLY A 9 5.32 4.71 11.43
C GLY A 9 5.49 5.47 10.11
N THR A 10 5.27 4.83 8.96
CA THR A 10 5.26 5.52 7.66
C THR A 10 3.99 6.34 7.50
N ALA A 11 2.82 5.77 7.85
CA ALA A 11 1.54 6.47 7.78
C ALA A 11 1.51 7.71 8.70
N HIS A 12 2.00 7.59 9.94
CA HIS A 12 2.12 8.72 10.86
C HIS A 12 3.03 9.82 10.31
N TRP A 13 4.21 9.43 9.79
CA TRP A 13 5.13 10.37 9.16
C TRP A 13 4.52 11.06 7.94
N VAL A 14 3.83 10.32 7.06
CA VAL A 14 3.12 10.88 5.90
C VAL A 14 2.10 11.91 6.34
N ARG A 15 1.26 11.59 7.35
CA ARG A 15 0.27 12.54 7.89
C ARG A 15 0.92 13.86 8.31
N GLU A 16 1.99 13.79 9.10
CA GLU A 16 2.72 14.98 9.56
C GLU A 16 3.27 15.82 8.39
N ARG A 17 3.83 15.16 7.38
CA ARG A 17 4.45 15.82 6.23
C ARG A 17 3.44 16.40 5.25
N LEU A 18 2.27 15.78 5.13
CA LEU A 18 1.13 16.35 4.39
C LEU A 18 0.57 17.58 5.11
N ALA A 19 0.43 17.52 6.44
CA ALA A 19 -0.01 18.66 7.24
C ALA A 19 0.93 19.87 7.10
N ALA A 20 2.25 19.62 7.07
CA ALA A 20 3.25 20.67 6.80
C ALA A 20 3.12 21.31 5.40
N ARG A 21 2.42 20.66 4.45
CA ARG A 21 2.08 21.18 3.12
C ARG A 21 0.65 21.72 3.03
N GLY A 22 -0.03 21.89 4.17
CA GLY A 22 -1.41 22.37 4.23
C GLY A 22 -2.47 21.34 3.86
N LEU A 23 -2.09 20.06 3.69
CA LEU A 23 -3.01 18.97 3.39
C LEU A 23 -3.40 18.28 4.70
N VAL A 24 -4.62 18.50 5.14
CA VAL A 24 -5.15 17.85 6.35
C VAL A 24 -5.56 16.43 6.00
N ALA A 25 -4.92 15.47 6.65
CA ALA A 25 -5.20 14.04 6.51
C ALA A 25 -5.71 13.49 7.84
N MET A 26 -6.96 13.01 7.85
CA MET A 26 -7.41 12.12 8.91
C MET A 26 -6.65 10.80 8.79
N LEU A 27 -6.07 10.35 9.90
CA LEU A 27 -5.48 9.01 10.05
C LEU A 27 -6.47 8.17 10.82
N LEU A 28 -6.81 7.01 10.27
CA LEU A 28 -7.68 6.01 10.90
C LEU A 28 -6.93 4.69 10.99
N THR A 29 -6.81 4.16 12.20
CA THR A 29 -6.20 2.85 12.37
C THR A 29 -7.20 1.72 12.16
N THR A 30 -6.71 0.52 11.89
CA THR A 30 -7.49 -0.73 11.89
C THR A 30 -8.39 -0.87 13.11
N GLU A 31 -7.92 -0.49 14.28
CA GLU A 31 -8.60 -0.57 15.56
C GLU A 31 -9.70 0.48 15.66
N GLU A 32 -9.46 1.71 15.21
CA GLU A 32 -10.51 2.74 15.14
C GLU A 32 -11.62 2.36 14.14
N LEU A 33 -11.28 1.59 13.11
CA LEU A 33 -12.22 1.07 12.12
C LEU A 33 -13.03 -0.14 12.62
N CYS A 34 -12.53 -0.91 13.58
CA CYS A 34 -13.15 -2.16 14.03
C CYS A 34 -13.73 -2.10 15.46
N ILE A 35 -13.07 -1.38 16.37
CA ILE A 35 -13.37 -1.37 17.80
C ILE A 35 -14.08 -0.06 18.16
N GLY A 36 -15.31 -0.17 18.69
CA GLY A 36 -16.08 1.00 19.12
C GLY A 36 -16.62 1.87 17.97
N SER A 37 -16.44 1.44 16.72
CA SER A 37 -17.02 2.06 15.54
C SER A 37 -18.43 1.55 15.25
N ALA A 38 -19.31 2.42 14.75
CA ALA A 38 -20.59 2.02 14.18
C ALA A 38 -20.56 2.22 12.66
N TRP A 39 -20.82 1.13 11.92
CA TRP A 39 -20.89 1.14 10.47
C TRP A 39 -22.35 1.04 10.02
N GLU A 40 -22.74 1.93 9.11
CA GLU A 40 -23.87 1.72 8.24
C GLU A 40 -23.32 1.57 6.82
N HIS A 41 -23.61 0.44 6.17
CA HIS A 41 -23.15 0.17 4.83
C HIS A 41 -24.32 -0.35 4.01
N ALA A 42 -24.77 0.45 3.03
CA ALA A 42 -25.97 0.18 2.25
C ALA A 42 -25.60 -0.10 0.80
N LEU A 43 -26.01 -1.28 0.31
CA LEU A 43 -25.84 -1.71 -1.07
C LEU A 43 -27.18 -1.61 -1.82
N GLY A 44 -27.31 -0.66 -2.73
CA GLY A 44 -28.50 -0.42 -3.54
C GLY A 44 -28.27 -0.69 -5.03
N HIS A 45 -29.34 -0.58 -5.83
CA HIS A 45 -29.29 -0.76 -7.29
C HIS A 45 -28.53 0.41 -7.94
N GLY A 46 -27.20 0.30 -8.00
CA GLY A 46 -26.30 1.26 -8.63
C GLY A 46 -25.72 2.33 -7.70
N ARG A 47 -25.98 2.25 -6.39
CA ARG A 47 -25.36 3.11 -5.38
C ARG A 47 -24.94 2.27 -4.18
N ALA A 48 -23.71 2.47 -3.74
CA ALA A 48 -23.22 1.94 -2.49
C ALA A 48 -22.80 3.14 -1.64
N ASP A 49 -23.26 3.18 -0.40
CA ASP A 49 -23.01 4.27 0.53
C ASP A 49 -22.53 3.68 1.85
N PHE A 50 -21.72 4.45 2.58
CA PHE A 50 -21.34 4.09 3.93
C PHE A 50 -21.31 5.32 4.83
N GLN A 51 -21.63 5.07 6.09
CA GLN A 51 -21.39 5.97 7.20
C GLN A 51 -20.59 5.23 8.25
N LEU A 52 -19.57 5.90 8.78
CA LEU A 52 -18.74 5.39 9.86
C LEU A 52 -18.76 6.42 10.99
N VAL A 53 -19.27 6.02 12.15
CA VAL A 53 -19.06 6.75 13.40
C VAL A 53 -17.90 6.09 14.13
N ILE A 54 -16.81 6.83 14.33
CA ILE A 54 -15.62 6.36 15.04
C ILE A 54 -15.89 6.45 16.55
N GLY A 55 -15.16 5.70 17.39
CA GLY A 55 -15.35 5.67 18.84
C GLY A 55 -15.25 7.03 19.55
N ASP A 56 -14.64 8.04 18.93
CA ASP A 56 -14.58 9.42 19.44
C ASP A 56 -15.76 10.30 18.97
N GLY A 57 -16.74 9.71 18.27
CA GLY A 57 -17.94 10.38 17.78
C GLY A 57 -17.77 11.08 16.44
N ARG A 58 -16.57 11.10 15.84
CA ARG A 58 -16.40 11.63 14.48
C ARG A 58 -17.21 10.80 13.49
N LEU A 59 -17.98 11.48 12.63
CA LEU A 59 -18.72 10.89 11.54
C LEU A 59 -17.97 11.07 10.23
N LEU A 60 -17.76 9.97 9.53
CA LEU A 60 -17.18 9.93 8.19
C LEU A 60 -18.24 9.48 7.19
N ARG A 61 -18.43 10.29 6.13
CA ARG A 61 -19.24 9.93 4.97
C ARG A 61 -18.39 9.96 3.72
N ALA A 62 -18.82 9.24 2.68
CA ALA A 62 -18.10 9.19 1.42
C ALA A 62 -17.85 10.59 0.81
N GLN A 63 -18.83 11.50 0.88
CA GLN A 63 -18.69 12.86 0.34
C GLN A 63 -17.66 13.74 1.06
N ASP A 64 -17.24 13.37 2.27
CA ASP A 64 -16.28 14.13 3.08
C ASP A 64 -14.83 13.73 2.77
N VAL A 65 -14.62 12.75 1.88
CA VAL A 65 -13.32 12.17 1.56
C VAL A 65 -12.93 12.51 0.13
N ALA A 66 -11.91 13.34 -0.05
CA ALA A 66 -11.36 13.64 -1.38
C ALA A 66 -10.46 12.51 -1.92
N TRP A 67 -9.68 11.89 -1.03
CA TRP A 67 -8.72 10.84 -1.36
C TRP A 67 -8.48 9.91 -0.18
N VAL A 68 -8.02 8.70 -0.46
CA VAL A 68 -7.59 7.69 0.51
C VAL A 68 -6.20 7.19 0.16
N LEU A 69 -5.28 7.19 1.12
CA LEU A 69 -4.07 6.39 1.07
C LEU A 69 -4.32 5.12 1.87
N ASN A 70 -4.51 4.00 1.18
CA ASN A 70 -4.79 2.73 1.81
C ASN A 70 -3.50 1.98 2.11
N ARG A 71 -3.25 1.72 3.39
CA ARG A 71 -2.08 0.98 3.86
C ARG A 71 -2.48 -0.19 4.77
N LEU A 72 -3.76 -0.52 4.81
CA LEU A 72 -4.28 -1.62 5.62
C LEU A 72 -3.77 -2.96 5.09
N MET A 73 -3.35 -3.81 6.01
CA MET A 73 -2.80 -5.13 5.77
C MET A 73 -3.63 -6.23 6.38
N ARG A 74 -4.13 -5.98 7.59
CA ARG A 74 -4.76 -7.00 8.41
C ARG A 74 -5.93 -6.43 9.20
N ILE A 75 -6.77 -7.33 9.69
CA ILE A 75 -7.77 -7.02 10.72
C ILE A 75 -7.06 -7.09 12.08
N PRO A 76 -7.35 -6.21 13.05
CA PRO A 76 -6.62 -6.16 14.30
C PRO A 76 -6.85 -7.43 15.14
N GLU A 77 -5.76 -8.10 15.51
CA GLU A 77 -5.79 -9.37 16.28
C GLU A 77 -6.55 -9.22 17.61
N GLY A 78 -6.37 -8.09 18.31
CA GLY A 78 -7.06 -7.85 19.58
C GLY A 78 -8.58 -7.79 19.49
N TYR A 79 -9.15 -7.50 18.31
CA TYR A 79 -10.59 -7.65 18.09
C TYR A 79 -10.97 -9.12 17.87
N LEU A 80 -10.17 -9.85 17.10
CA LEU A 80 -10.39 -11.27 16.82
C LEU A 80 -10.30 -12.13 18.09
N ASP A 81 -9.47 -11.74 19.05
CA ASP A 81 -9.35 -12.40 20.36
C ASP A 81 -10.64 -12.34 21.19
N THR A 82 -11.57 -11.44 20.85
CA THR A 82 -12.89 -11.36 21.51
C THR A 82 -13.95 -12.26 20.88
N ALA A 83 -13.67 -12.82 19.71
CA ALA A 83 -14.57 -13.75 19.02
C ALA A 83 -14.47 -15.15 19.64
N GLU A 84 -15.54 -15.92 19.53
CA GLU A 84 -15.49 -17.36 19.83
C GLU A 84 -14.44 -18.02 18.91
N PRO A 85 -13.59 -18.94 19.41
CA PRO A 85 -12.50 -19.52 18.61
C PRO A 85 -12.95 -20.16 17.28
N ALA A 86 -14.17 -20.70 17.24
CA ALA A 86 -14.75 -21.29 16.03
C ALA A 86 -15.12 -20.24 14.96
N ASP A 87 -15.36 -18.99 15.37
CA ASP A 87 -15.86 -17.90 14.52
C ASP A 87 -14.75 -16.93 14.08
N VAL A 88 -13.53 -17.01 14.63
CA VAL A 88 -12.42 -16.08 14.33
C VAL A 88 -12.21 -15.89 12.82
N SER A 89 -12.14 -16.98 12.06
CA SER A 89 -11.94 -16.93 10.60
C SER A 89 -13.13 -16.30 9.87
N TYR A 90 -14.35 -16.55 10.36
CA TYR A 90 -15.56 -15.94 9.81
C TYR A 90 -15.58 -14.43 10.08
N VAL A 91 -15.33 -14.02 11.32
CA VAL A 91 -15.27 -12.61 11.72
C VAL A 91 -14.20 -11.85 10.95
N GLU A 92 -13.01 -12.44 10.77
CA GLU A 92 -11.94 -11.85 9.95
C GLU A 92 -12.38 -11.65 8.49
N GLN A 93 -13.09 -12.63 7.91
CA GLN A 93 -13.61 -12.55 6.54
C GLN A 93 -14.69 -11.46 6.39
N GLU A 94 -15.61 -11.36 7.35
CA GLU A 94 -16.65 -10.32 7.35
C GLU A 94 -16.04 -8.92 7.44
N TRP A 95 -15.05 -8.73 8.32
CA TRP A 95 -14.34 -7.45 8.40
C TRP A 95 -13.57 -7.13 7.13
N ARG A 96 -12.87 -8.10 6.55
CA ARG A 96 -12.19 -7.93 5.27
C ARG A 96 -13.20 -7.55 4.17
N ALA A 97 -14.34 -8.23 4.09
CA ALA A 97 -15.38 -7.95 3.12
C ALA A 97 -15.96 -6.54 3.30
N LEU A 98 -16.25 -6.14 4.53
CA LEU A 98 -16.75 -4.80 4.85
C LEU A 98 -15.75 -3.71 4.45
N LEU A 99 -14.48 -3.83 4.83
CA LEU A 99 -13.44 -2.83 4.52
C LEU A 99 -13.16 -2.75 3.01
N CYS A 100 -13.04 -3.90 2.32
CA CYS A 100 -12.90 -3.93 0.86
C CYS A 100 -14.10 -3.26 0.18
N SER A 101 -15.32 -3.55 0.64
CA SER A 101 -16.54 -2.97 0.08
C SER A 101 -16.61 -1.46 0.32
N ALA A 102 -16.33 -0.99 1.53
CA ALA A 102 -16.32 0.43 1.88
C ALA A 102 -15.29 1.24 1.04
N LEU A 103 -14.06 0.73 0.92
CA LEU A 103 -13.03 1.33 0.05
C LEU A 103 -13.47 1.35 -1.42
N ARG A 104 -14.13 0.29 -1.89
CA ARG A 104 -14.68 0.25 -3.25
C ARG A 104 -15.83 1.24 -3.43
N CYS A 105 -16.68 1.46 -2.42
CA CYS A 105 -17.73 2.47 -2.43
C CYS A 105 -17.15 3.87 -2.61
N LEU A 106 -16.09 4.22 -1.86
CA LEU A 106 -15.37 5.48 -2.02
C LEU A 106 -14.89 5.65 -3.47
N GLN A 107 -14.25 4.63 -4.03
CA GLN A 107 -13.77 4.68 -5.40
C GLN A 107 -14.91 4.88 -6.42
N LEU A 108 -16.05 4.19 -6.25
CA LEU A 108 -17.22 4.35 -7.12
C LEU A 108 -17.90 5.72 -6.96
N ALA A 109 -17.76 6.35 -5.79
CA ALA A 109 -18.20 7.72 -5.54
C ALA A 109 -17.24 8.79 -6.14
N GLY A 110 -16.16 8.38 -6.80
CA GLY A 110 -15.19 9.27 -7.44
C GLY A 110 -14.03 9.68 -6.53
N VAL A 111 -13.91 9.08 -5.34
CA VAL A 111 -12.78 9.33 -4.44
C VAL A 111 -11.51 8.68 -4.99
N HIS A 112 -10.40 9.41 -5.00
CA HIS A 112 -9.11 8.85 -5.40
C HIS A 112 -8.57 7.93 -4.30
N VAL A 113 -8.66 6.61 -4.50
CA VAL A 113 -8.12 5.60 -3.56
C VAL A 113 -6.77 5.09 -4.09
N VAL A 114 -5.69 5.48 -3.41
CA VAL A 114 -4.33 4.97 -3.63
C VAL A 114 -4.20 3.61 -2.95
N GLU A 115 -3.72 2.62 -3.70
CA GLU A 115 -3.76 1.19 -3.36
C GLU A 115 -5.19 0.67 -3.11
N PRO A 116 -6.07 0.68 -4.13
CA PRO A 116 -7.44 0.20 -3.98
C PRO A 116 -7.46 -1.28 -3.54
N PRO A 117 -8.51 -1.70 -2.83
CA PRO A 117 -8.61 -3.07 -2.36
C PRO A 117 -8.74 -4.05 -3.52
N ASP A 118 -8.25 -5.27 -3.29
CA ASP A 118 -8.50 -6.44 -4.12
C ASP A 118 -9.44 -7.38 -3.35
N PRO A 119 -10.29 -8.18 -4.03
CA PRO A 119 -11.16 -9.14 -3.35
C PRO A 119 -10.44 -10.07 -2.37
N TYR A 120 -9.15 -10.32 -2.58
CA TYR A 120 -8.36 -11.20 -1.74
C TYR A 120 -7.51 -10.46 -0.69
N ALA A 121 -7.41 -9.13 -0.76
CA ALA A 121 -6.56 -8.37 0.15
C ALA A 121 -6.82 -6.85 0.18
N LEU A 122 -6.64 -6.29 1.38
CA LEU A 122 -6.92 -4.88 1.67
C LEU A 122 -6.07 -3.90 0.85
N PRO A 123 -4.75 -4.06 0.67
CA PRO A 123 -3.92 -3.11 -0.08
C PRO A 123 -3.68 -3.55 -1.53
N GLY A 124 -4.62 -4.31 -2.10
CA GLY A 124 -4.50 -4.84 -3.45
C GLY A 124 -3.91 -6.26 -3.49
N ARG A 125 -3.73 -6.77 -4.71
CA ARG A 125 -3.39 -8.18 -4.96
C ARG A 125 -2.02 -8.58 -4.41
N TRP A 126 -2.01 -9.54 -3.48
CA TRP A 126 -0.79 -10.24 -3.08
C TRP A 126 -0.27 -11.10 -4.21
N ARG A 127 1.05 -11.13 -4.31
CA ARG A 127 1.77 -11.88 -5.34
C ARG A 127 2.89 -12.65 -4.67
N SER A 128 3.07 -13.89 -5.14
CA SER A 128 4.22 -14.70 -4.78
C SER A 128 5.53 -14.05 -5.25
N PRO A 129 6.67 -14.40 -4.64
CA PRO A 129 7.99 -13.96 -5.12
C PRO A 129 8.21 -14.26 -6.61
N LEU A 130 7.78 -15.43 -7.09
CA LEU A 130 7.90 -15.81 -8.51
C LEU A 130 7.05 -14.93 -9.43
N GLU A 131 5.81 -14.58 -9.05
CA GLU A 131 5.00 -13.64 -9.81
C GLU A 131 5.69 -12.27 -9.91
N TRP A 132 6.32 -11.81 -8.83
CA TRP A 132 7.10 -10.56 -8.85
C TRP A 132 8.30 -10.62 -9.78
N GLU A 133 9.06 -11.72 -9.78
CA GLU A 133 10.17 -11.92 -10.72
C GLU A 133 9.70 -11.94 -12.18
N LEU A 134 8.59 -12.61 -12.48
CA LEU A 134 8.02 -12.63 -13.83
C LEU A 134 7.57 -11.22 -14.28
N LEU A 135 6.93 -10.46 -13.40
CA LEU A 135 6.55 -9.07 -13.69
C LEU A 135 7.77 -8.17 -13.86
N ALA A 136 8.80 -8.34 -13.03
CA ALA A 136 10.05 -7.59 -13.12
C ALA A 136 10.77 -7.87 -14.44
N ALA A 137 10.89 -9.14 -14.83
CA ALA A 137 11.43 -9.55 -16.12
C ALA A 137 10.63 -8.93 -17.28
N ARG A 138 9.29 -9.01 -17.22
CA ARG A 138 8.40 -8.40 -18.22
C ARG A 138 8.52 -6.87 -18.27
N ALA A 139 8.81 -6.23 -17.14
CA ALA A 139 9.08 -4.79 -17.07
C ALA A 139 10.46 -4.42 -17.65
N GLY A 140 11.33 -5.40 -17.89
CA GLY A 140 12.71 -5.21 -18.36
C GLY A 140 13.70 -4.94 -17.23
N LEU A 141 13.38 -5.32 -15.99
CA LEU A 141 14.34 -5.30 -14.89
C LEU A 141 15.26 -6.53 -14.98
N PRO A 142 16.54 -6.41 -14.63
CA PRO A 142 17.44 -7.55 -14.53
C PRO A 142 16.98 -8.46 -13.39
N VAL A 143 16.48 -9.65 -13.72
CA VAL A 143 16.14 -10.69 -12.74
C VAL A 143 17.20 -11.77 -12.74
N ARG A 144 17.54 -12.30 -11.55
CA ARG A 144 18.46 -13.45 -11.51
C ARG A 144 17.71 -14.69 -11.97
N ALA A 145 18.39 -15.56 -12.71
CA ALA A 145 17.92 -16.93 -12.81
C ALA A 145 17.88 -17.54 -11.39
N LEU A 146 16.80 -18.24 -11.07
CA LEU A 146 16.73 -19.03 -9.84
C LEU A 146 17.79 -20.14 -9.94
N VAL A 147 18.83 -20.04 -9.12
CA VAL A 147 19.87 -21.06 -8.99
C VAL A 147 19.78 -21.61 -7.58
N LEU A 148 19.36 -22.87 -7.47
CA LEU A 148 19.45 -23.64 -6.23
C LEU A 148 20.88 -24.14 -6.09
N THR A 149 21.57 -23.68 -5.06
CA THR A 149 22.96 -24.07 -4.76
C THR A 149 23.13 -24.15 -3.24
N ASP A 150 24.01 -25.06 -2.80
CA ASP A 150 24.40 -25.19 -1.39
C ASP A 150 25.50 -24.18 -0.99
N GLU A 151 26.04 -23.43 -1.97
CA GLU A 151 27.09 -22.44 -1.71
C GLU A 151 26.53 -21.14 -1.11
N PRO A 152 27.19 -20.57 -0.09
CA PRO A 152 26.82 -19.27 0.46
C PRO A 152 26.99 -18.19 -0.61
N GLY A 153 25.94 -17.40 -0.84
CA GLY A 153 25.96 -16.32 -1.82
C GLY A 153 27.00 -15.24 -1.52
N ALA A 154 27.55 -14.64 -2.57
CA ALA A 154 28.45 -13.51 -2.44
C ALA A 154 27.80 -12.34 -1.67
N ARG A 155 28.63 -11.57 -0.96
CA ARG A 155 28.19 -10.38 -0.23
C ARG A 155 27.71 -9.33 -1.23
N ARG A 156 26.50 -8.82 -1.02
CA ARG A 156 25.82 -7.89 -1.93
C ARG A 156 25.48 -6.60 -1.20
N THR A 157 25.60 -5.48 -1.91
CA THR A 157 25.14 -4.19 -1.40
C THR A 157 23.66 -4.04 -1.75
N PRO A 158 22.78 -3.68 -0.79
CA PRO A 158 21.38 -3.42 -1.09
C PRO A 158 21.23 -2.04 -1.73
N GLY A 159 20.27 -1.90 -2.64
CA GLY A 159 19.75 -0.59 -3.01
C GLY A 159 18.28 -0.65 -3.40
N TRP A 160 17.68 0.49 -3.70
CA TRP A 160 16.23 0.59 -3.84
C TRP A 160 15.76 1.65 -4.83
N ALA A 161 14.60 1.38 -5.44
CA ALA A 161 13.79 2.37 -6.13
C ALA A 161 12.42 2.47 -5.44
N LEU A 162 11.93 3.68 -5.25
CA LEU A 162 10.62 3.99 -4.70
C LEU A 162 9.79 4.67 -5.79
N ILE A 163 8.69 4.03 -6.18
CA ILE A 163 7.72 4.56 -7.12
C ILE A 163 6.60 5.23 -6.32
N VAL A 164 6.22 6.43 -6.73
CA VAL A 164 5.06 7.18 -6.23
C VAL A 164 4.41 7.88 -7.41
N GLY A 165 3.28 7.34 -7.87
CA GLY A 165 2.64 7.70 -9.13
C GLY A 165 3.62 7.52 -10.30
N GLU A 166 3.80 8.57 -11.09
CA GLU A 166 4.71 8.58 -12.25
C GLU A 166 6.19 8.78 -11.88
N ARG A 167 6.51 9.06 -10.62
CA ARG A 167 7.87 9.38 -10.18
C ARG A 167 8.59 8.15 -9.68
N VAL A 168 9.87 8.03 -10.05
CA VAL A 168 10.80 7.03 -9.52
C VAL A 168 11.89 7.76 -8.74
N LEU A 169 12.02 7.43 -7.46
CA LEU A 169 12.99 7.97 -6.53
C LEU A 169 13.98 6.86 -6.20
N THR A 170 15.27 7.16 -6.19
CA THR A 170 16.32 6.17 -5.93
C THR A 170 17.24 6.66 -4.82
N ASP A 171 18.04 5.74 -4.28
CA ASP A 171 19.17 6.00 -3.40
C ASP A 171 20.37 6.69 -4.09
N GLY A 172 20.28 6.95 -5.39
CA GLY A 172 21.36 7.52 -6.22
C GLY A 172 22.37 6.49 -6.73
N GLN A 173 22.27 5.21 -6.34
CA GLN A 173 23.15 4.14 -6.83
C GLN A 173 22.59 3.43 -8.06
N LEU A 174 21.28 3.52 -8.29
CA LEU A 174 20.63 2.90 -9.44
C LEU A 174 20.89 3.68 -10.74
N PRO A 175 21.30 2.99 -11.83
CA PRO A 175 21.41 3.58 -13.16
C PRO A 175 20.08 4.20 -13.62
N GLU A 176 20.15 5.35 -14.29
CA GLU A 176 18.96 6.06 -14.80
C GLU A 176 18.12 5.19 -15.75
N GLU A 177 18.78 4.28 -16.49
CA GLU A 177 18.16 3.32 -17.41
C GLU A 177 17.11 2.42 -16.73
N LEU A 178 17.21 2.19 -15.41
CA LEU A 178 16.23 1.40 -14.67
C LEU A 178 14.96 2.16 -14.29
N THR A 179 14.92 3.48 -14.48
CA THR A 179 13.75 4.31 -14.17
C THR A 179 12.51 3.85 -14.92
N ALA A 180 12.61 3.65 -16.23
CA ALA A 180 11.47 3.24 -17.05
C ALA A 180 11.00 1.80 -16.72
N PRO A 181 11.89 0.79 -16.61
CA PRO A 181 11.53 -0.53 -16.07
C PRO A 181 10.84 -0.49 -14.71
N CYS A 182 11.34 0.28 -13.73
CA CYS A 182 10.75 0.40 -12.40
C CYS A 182 9.30 0.91 -12.48
N ARG A 183 9.06 1.95 -13.28
CA ARG A 183 7.71 2.49 -13.50
C ARG A 183 6.79 1.49 -14.21
N ARG A 184 7.30 0.79 -15.22
CA ARG A 184 6.54 -0.28 -15.89
C ARG A 184 6.16 -1.40 -14.94
N LEU A 185 7.04 -1.79 -14.01
CA LEU A 185 6.72 -2.80 -13.00
C LEU A 185 5.54 -2.35 -12.13
N ALA A 186 5.56 -1.11 -11.63
CA ALA A 186 4.45 -0.55 -10.86
C ALA A 186 3.13 -0.56 -11.65
N GLY A 187 3.16 -0.15 -12.92
CA GLY A 187 2.00 -0.20 -13.81
C GLY A 187 1.49 -1.62 -14.06
N LEU A 188 2.38 -2.59 -14.29
CA LEU A 188 2.01 -4.02 -14.44
C LEU A 188 1.44 -4.61 -13.14
N ALA A 189 1.90 -4.11 -12.00
CA ALA A 189 1.41 -4.52 -10.69
C ALA A 189 0.07 -3.87 -10.33
N GLY A 190 -0.29 -2.76 -10.98
CA GLY A 190 -1.44 -1.94 -10.63
C GLY A 190 -1.26 -1.20 -9.29
N LEU A 191 -0.01 -0.90 -8.92
CA LEU A 191 0.32 -0.21 -7.67
C LEU A 191 0.79 1.21 -7.99
N ALA A 192 0.27 2.19 -7.25
CA ALA A 192 0.67 3.58 -7.40
C ALA A 192 1.92 3.91 -6.57
N THR A 193 2.12 3.16 -5.50
CA THR A 193 3.29 3.19 -4.64
C THR A 193 3.92 1.81 -4.60
N LEU A 194 5.23 1.74 -4.87
CA LEU A 194 5.95 0.48 -4.88
C LEU A 194 7.40 0.72 -4.52
N GLN A 195 7.92 -0.04 -3.56
CA GLN A 195 9.36 -0.07 -3.30
C GLN A 195 9.95 -1.33 -3.92
N ILE A 196 10.93 -1.15 -4.81
CA ILE A 196 11.69 -2.23 -5.44
C ILE A 196 13.04 -2.33 -4.74
N VAL A 197 13.44 -3.55 -4.43
CA VAL A 197 14.73 -3.86 -3.81
C VAL A 197 15.66 -4.47 -4.85
N PHE A 198 16.88 -3.97 -4.88
CA PHE A 198 17.96 -4.45 -5.72
C PHE A 198 19.13 -4.96 -4.88
N THR A 199 19.92 -5.84 -5.47
CA THR A 199 21.27 -6.14 -4.99
C THR A 199 22.30 -5.78 -6.05
N PHE A 200 23.45 -5.32 -5.57
CA PHE A 200 24.61 -5.00 -6.39
C PHE A 200 25.73 -6.00 -6.08
N GLU A 201 26.33 -6.52 -7.13
CA GLU A 201 27.61 -7.22 -7.09
C GLU A 201 28.65 -6.31 -7.76
N GLU A 202 29.90 -6.36 -7.30
CA GLU A 202 30.96 -5.48 -7.79
C GLU A 202 31.16 -5.65 -9.29
N GLY A 203 31.06 -4.55 -10.05
CA GLY A 203 31.19 -4.55 -11.51
C GLY A 203 29.97 -5.06 -12.29
N ASN A 204 28.90 -5.50 -11.62
CA ASN A 204 27.69 -6.03 -12.25
C ASN A 204 26.53 -5.03 -12.22
N LEU A 205 25.57 -5.26 -13.11
CA LEU A 205 24.30 -4.52 -13.10
C LEU A 205 23.46 -4.89 -11.86
N PRO A 206 22.72 -3.92 -11.28
CA PRO A 206 21.79 -4.20 -10.20
C PRO A 206 20.77 -5.26 -10.59
N THR A 207 20.58 -6.23 -9.69
CA THR A 207 19.65 -7.34 -9.89
C THR A 207 18.43 -7.16 -8.99
N PHE A 208 17.24 -7.28 -9.56
CA PHE A 208 15.97 -7.29 -8.83
C PHE A 208 15.95 -8.39 -7.77
N CYS A 209 15.51 -8.05 -6.56
CA CYS A 209 15.44 -8.97 -5.43
C CYS A 209 14.04 -9.09 -4.80
N GLY A 210 13.08 -8.34 -5.34
CA GLY A 210 11.72 -8.32 -4.83
C GLY A 210 11.20 -6.91 -4.66
N VAL A 211 10.06 -6.85 -3.99
CA VAL A 211 9.36 -5.60 -3.71
C VAL A 211 8.87 -5.58 -2.27
N LEU A 212 8.68 -4.38 -1.74
CA LEU A 212 7.88 -4.12 -0.57
C LEU A 212 6.63 -3.38 -1.05
N PRO A 213 5.45 -4.04 -1.10
CA PRO A 213 4.20 -3.41 -1.51
C PRO A 213 3.82 -2.25 -0.58
N PHE A 214 4.20 -2.33 0.70
CA PHE A 214 4.08 -1.26 1.70
C PHE A 214 5.27 -0.34 1.60
N ALA A 215 5.29 0.43 0.51
CA ALA A 215 6.38 1.33 0.20
C ALA A 215 6.69 2.23 1.41
N ASN A 216 7.94 2.18 1.89
CA ASN A 216 8.39 3.05 2.97
C ASN A 216 8.72 4.42 2.39
N LEU A 217 7.73 5.31 2.39
CA LEU A 217 7.86 6.66 1.85
C LEU A 217 8.95 7.48 2.58
N ARG A 218 9.36 7.10 3.79
CA ARG A 218 10.42 7.79 4.54
C ARG A 218 11.77 7.70 3.84
N LEU A 219 12.00 6.67 3.00
CA LEU A 219 13.30 6.42 2.37
C LEU A 219 13.78 7.57 1.48
N ALA A 220 12.88 8.20 0.74
CA ALA A 220 13.23 9.35 -0.11
C ALA A 220 12.92 10.71 0.56
N GLY A 221 12.57 10.71 1.85
CA GLY A 221 12.28 11.92 2.62
C GLY A 221 11.24 12.82 1.94
N GLU A 222 11.47 14.13 1.94
CA GLU A 222 10.52 15.10 1.37
C GLU A 222 10.18 14.86 -0.11
N ARG A 223 11.09 14.25 -0.89
CA ARG A 223 10.84 13.95 -2.31
C ARG A 223 9.70 12.96 -2.52
N SER A 224 9.50 12.00 -1.61
CA SER A 224 8.37 11.07 -1.70
C SER A 224 7.05 11.74 -1.36
N ILE A 225 7.07 12.70 -0.43
CA ILE A 225 5.87 13.45 -0.06
C ILE A 225 5.48 14.39 -1.20
N ASP A 226 6.42 15.07 -1.84
CA ASP A 226 6.13 15.90 -3.01
C ASP A 226 5.54 15.06 -4.15
N ALA A 227 6.04 13.85 -4.35
CA ALA A 227 5.49 12.91 -5.32
C ALA A 227 4.08 12.44 -4.91
N LEU A 228 3.86 12.16 -3.63
CA LEU A 228 2.55 11.75 -3.11
C LEU A 228 1.53 12.87 -3.24
N VAL A 229 1.89 14.12 -2.94
CA VAL A 229 0.99 15.27 -3.13
C VAL A 229 0.57 15.41 -4.59
N ALA A 230 1.51 15.25 -5.53
CA ALA A 230 1.20 15.26 -6.95
C ALA A 230 0.24 14.12 -7.34
N LEU A 231 0.44 12.91 -6.79
CA LEU A 231 -0.44 11.76 -6.99
C LEU A 231 -1.84 11.99 -6.41
N LEU A 232 -1.96 12.58 -5.22
CA LEU A 232 -3.25 12.83 -4.57
C LEU A 232 -4.04 13.97 -5.22
N SER A 233 -3.39 14.78 -6.06
CA SER A 233 -4.00 15.94 -6.74
C SER A 233 -4.39 15.67 -8.20
N SER A 234 -4.08 14.48 -8.73
CA SER A 234 -4.45 14.04 -10.08
C SER A 234 -5.81 13.35 -10.12
#